data_AF-A0A7S1WVJ1-F1
#
_entry.id   AF-A0A7S1WVJ1-F1
#
_cell.length_a   1.000
_cell.length_b   1.000
_cell.length_c   1.000
_cell.angle_alpha   90.00
_cell.angle_beta   90.00
_cell.angle_gamma   90.00
#
_symmetry.space_group_name_H-M   'P 1'
#
loop_
_entity.id
_entity.type
_entity.pdbx_description
1 polymer ?
#
loop_
_entity_poly.entity_id
_entity_poly.type
_entity_poly.pdbx_seq_one_letter_code
_entity_poly.pdbx_strand_id
1 'polypeptide(L)'
;NDFIGAEKGYNPFAQDNFWLQHCLWGFRRKATEVIANLRSFLDQLHGLGCRHFLVSDLPFTSAVPALKVARVAKVDKRGQWLNDRLGEMLEDFRASCEHGRVDVGHVREVPALNSLIAECDHRSKVKKMFVSDRFHPTDETHRRLAQAVASKVPIVG
;
A
#
# COMPACT_ATOMS: atom_id res chain seq x y z
N ASN A 1 -10.59 3.68 9.16
CA ASN A 1 -9.44 3.40 10.06
C ASN A 1 -8.93 1.97 9.93
N ASP A 2 -9.25 1.27 8.83
CA ASP A 2 -9.24 -0.20 8.80
C ASP A 2 -7.92 -0.83 8.34
N PHE A 3 -7.01 -0.09 7.73
CA PHE A 3 -5.64 -0.53 7.49
C PHE A 3 -4.70 0.68 7.55
N ILE A 4 -4.30 1.01 8.79
CA ILE A 4 -3.15 1.85 9.16
C ILE A 4 -3.16 3.33 8.72
N GLY A 5 -2.99 4.21 9.71
CA GLY A 5 -2.03 5.33 9.61
C GLY A 5 -2.35 6.52 8.71
N ALA A 6 -3.62 6.85 8.43
CA ALA A 6 -3.91 8.16 7.85
C ALA A 6 -3.67 9.32 8.85
N GLU A 7 -3.61 9.02 10.15
CA GLU A 7 -3.41 10.00 11.21
C GLU A 7 -1.93 10.08 11.66
N LYS A 8 -1.36 11.29 11.60
CA LYS A 8 -0.06 11.60 12.23
C LYS A 8 -0.15 11.32 13.72
N GLY A 9 0.78 10.52 14.24
CA GLY A 9 0.79 10.11 15.66
C GLY A 9 0.03 8.82 15.96
N TYR A 10 -0.49 8.12 14.95
CA TYR A 10 -1.07 6.79 15.10
C TYR A 10 -0.06 5.82 15.73
N ASN A 11 -0.36 5.34 16.95
CA ASN A 11 0.44 4.31 17.61
C ASN A 11 -0.20 2.92 17.34
N PRO A 12 0.38 2.10 16.46
CA PRO A 12 -0.10 0.74 16.21
C PRO A 12 -0.09 -0.17 17.45
N PHE A 13 0.55 0.24 18.54
CA PHE A 13 0.68 -0.51 19.78
C PHE A 13 -0.07 0.14 20.96
N ALA A 14 -0.91 1.15 20.71
CA ALA A 14 -1.75 1.74 21.75
C ALA A 14 -2.75 0.71 22.30
N GLN A 15 -3.07 0.85 23.59
CA GLN A 15 -4.16 0.12 24.23
C GLN A 15 -5.47 0.42 23.47
N ASP A 16 -6.31 -0.61 23.26
CA ASP A 16 -7.55 -0.56 22.47
C ASP A 16 -7.37 -0.39 20.94
N ASN A 17 -6.15 -0.49 20.43
CA ASN A 17 -5.90 -0.54 18.98
C ASN A 17 -5.97 -1.98 18.44
N PHE A 18 -7.09 -2.29 17.77
CA PHE A 18 -7.38 -3.64 17.26
C PHE A 18 -6.73 -3.98 15.91
N TRP A 19 -5.97 -3.06 15.29
CA TRP A 19 -5.42 -3.29 13.95
C TRP A 19 -4.48 -4.51 13.89
N LEU A 20 -3.65 -4.72 14.92
CA LEU A 20 -2.77 -5.89 15.02
C LEU A 20 -3.60 -7.17 15.02
N GLN A 21 -4.71 -7.17 15.73
CA GLN A 21 -5.61 -8.31 15.78
C GLN A 21 -6.23 -8.57 14.40
N HIS A 22 -6.66 -7.55 13.66
CA HIS A 22 -7.16 -7.73 12.28
C HIS A 22 -6.08 -8.23 11.31
N CYS A 23 -4.84 -7.78 11.51
CA CYS A 23 -3.72 -8.24 10.70
C CYS A 23 -3.30 -9.67 11.01
N LEU A 24 -3.57 -10.17 12.22
CA LEU A 24 -3.24 -11.54 12.63
C LEU A 24 -4.41 -12.51 12.41
N TRP A 25 -5.64 -12.10 12.74
CA TRP A 25 -6.88 -12.87 12.76
C TRP A 25 -7.94 -12.20 11.86
N GLY A 26 -8.37 -12.91 10.81
CA GLY A 26 -9.36 -12.38 9.86
C GLY A 26 -8.78 -11.54 8.71
N PHE A 27 -7.45 -11.55 8.53
CA PHE A 27 -6.75 -10.82 7.46
C PHE A 27 -7.44 -10.94 6.10
N ARG A 28 -7.74 -12.17 5.63
CA ARG A 28 -8.37 -12.37 4.31
C ARG A 28 -9.71 -11.66 4.17
N ARG A 29 -10.59 -11.81 5.18
CA ARG A 29 -11.90 -11.14 5.18
C ARG A 29 -11.73 -9.63 5.11
N LYS A 30 -10.87 -9.07 5.97
CA LYS A 30 -10.61 -7.63 6.02
C LYS A 30 -9.95 -7.09 4.75
N ALA A 31 -9.00 -7.83 4.20
CA ALA A 31 -8.37 -7.50 2.94
C ALA A 31 -9.38 -7.49 1.78
N THR A 32 -10.28 -8.48 1.72
CA THR A 32 -11.38 -8.48 0.73
C THR A 32 -12.30 -7.27 0.90
N GLU A 33 -12.67 -6.92 2.15
CA GLU A 33 -13.44 -5.70 2.44
C GLU A 33 -12.71 -4.44 1.94
N VAL A 34 -11.39 -4.32 2.17
CA VAL A 34 -10.58 -3.19 1.67
C VAL A 34 -10.57 -3.11 0.15
N ILE A 35 -10.35 -4.22 -0.55
CA ILE A 35 -10.37 -4.25 -2.02
C ILE A 35 -11.75 -3.86 -2.57
N ALA A 36 -12.83 -4.35 -1.96
CA ALA A 36 -14.20 -3.98 -2.35
C ALA A 36 -14.50 -2.49 -2.14
N ASN A 37 -14.04 -1.92 -1.02
CA ASN A 37 -14.19 -0.49 -0.73
C ASN A 37 -13.40 0.37 -1.73
N LEU A 38 -12.16 -0.03 -2.06
CA LEU A 38 -11.35 0.65 -3.07
C LEU A 38 -12.04 0.62 -4.44
N ARG A 39 -12.59 -0.54 -4.83
CA ARG A 39 -13.36 -0.68 -6.06
C ARG A 39 -14.54 0.28 -6.11
N SER A 40 -15.37 0.28 -5.06
CA SER A 40 -16.53 1.18 -4.96
C SER A 40 -16.14 2.65 -5.04
N PHE A 41 -15.01 3.03 -4.42
CA PHE A 41 -14.50 4.39 -4.48
C PHE A 41 -14.07 4.80 -5.90
N LEU A 42 -13.39 3.91 -6.63
CA LEU A 42 -13.03 4.14 -8.03
C LEU A 42 -14.26 4.27 -8.93
N ASP A 43 -15.27 3.40 -8.75
CA ASP A 43 -16.53 3.47 -9.50
C ASP A 43 -17.23 4.82 -9.26
N GLN A 44 -17.23 5.34 -8.02
CA GLN A 44 -17.80 6.65 -7.68
C GLN A 44 -17.03 7.79 -8.37
N LEU A 45 -15.70 7.80 -8.29
CA LEU A 45 -14.87 8.81 -8.97
C LEU A 45 -15.05 8.78 -10.49
N HIS A 46 -15.16 7.59 -11.07
CA HIS A 46 -15.46 7.43 -12.50
C HIS A 46 -16.83 8.01 -12.86
N GLY A 47 -17.86 7.76 -12.03
CA GLY A 47 -19.19 8.36 -12.15
C GLY A 47 -19.18 9.89 -12.10
N LEU A 48 -18.21 10.49 -11.40
CA LEU A 48 -17.98 11.95 -11.35
C LEU A 48 -17.18 12.50 -12.56
N GLY A 49 -16.78 11.64 -13.49
CA GLY A 49 -16.04 12.06 -14.70
C GLY A 49 -14.52 11.86 -14.62
N CYS A 50 -13.97 11.31 -13.54
CA CYS A 50 -12.55 10.98 -13.48
C CYS A 50 -12.21 9.85 -14.45
N ARG A 51 -11.08 9.97 -15.18
CA ARG A 51 -10.64 9.01 -16.19
C ARG A 51 -9.22 8.50 -16.01
N HIS A 52 -8.43 9.13 -15.16
CA HIS A 52 -7.05 8.75 -14.90
C HIS A 52 -6.89 8.42 -13.42
N PHE A 53 -6.44 7.21 -13.14
CA PHE A 53 -6.29 6.69 -11.78
C PHE A 53 -4.87 6.15 -11.60
N LEU A 54 -4.24 6.55 -10.50
CA LEU A 54 -3.00 5.94 -10.02
C LEU A 54 -3.27 5.37 -8.64
N VAL A 55 -3.08 4.06 -8.49
CA VAL A 55 -3.36 3.35 -7.25
C VAL A 55 -2.09 2.65 -6.79
N SER A 56 -1.60 3.04 -5.62
CA SER A 56 -0.39 2.46 -5.03
C SER A 56 -0.67 1.14 -4.31
N ASP A 57 0.36 0.28 -4.26
CA ASP A 57 0.41 -0.88 -3.38
C ASP A 57 0.02 -0.53 -1.95
N LEU A 58 -0.56 -1.51 -1.26
CA LEU A 58 -0.73 -1.47 0.18
C LEU A 58 0.61 -1.89 0.82
N PRO A 59 1.28 -1.04 1.63
CA PRO A 59 2.64 -1.30 2.12
C PRO A 59 2.68 -2.31 3.29
N PHE A 60 2.04 -3.46 3.11
CA PHE A 60 1.95 -4.54 4.08
C PHE A 60 3.13 -5.51 3.96
N THR A 61 4.32 -5.07 4.35
CA THR A 61 5.57 -5.81 4.18
C THR A 61 6.49 -5.70 5.40
N SER A 62 7.38 -6.67 5.58
CA SER A 62 8.42 -6.67 6.63
C SER A 62 9.45 -5.56 6.45
N ALA A 63 9.48 -4.89 5.29
CA ALA A 63 10.21 -3.65 5.08
C ALA A 63 9.74 -2.52 6.00
N VAL A 64 8.47 -2.50 6.40
CA VAL A 64 7.94 -1.54 7.38
C VAL A 64 8.33 -1.98 8.79
N PRO A 65 9.17 -1.22 9.53
CA PRO A 65 9.72 -1.70 10.79
C PRO A 65 8.64 -1.96 11.86
N ALA A 66 7.56 -1.18 11.90
CA ALA A 66 6.43 -1.44 12.80
C ALA A 66 5.79 -2.83 12.56
N LEU A 67 5.57 -3.22 11.30
CA LEU A 67 5.02 -4.54 10.94
C LEU A 67 5.96 -5.69 11.31
N LYS A 68 7.28 -5.44 11.18
CA LYS A 68 8.33 -6.38 11.59
C LYS A 68 8.38 -6.56 13.11
N VAL A 69 8.31 -5.47 13.87
CA VAL A 69 8.29 -5.48 15.34
C VAL A 69 7.04 -6.19 15.87
N ALA A 70 5.90 -5.96 15.22
CA ALA A 70 4.63 -6.62 15.50
C ALA A 70 4.64 -8.13 15.26
N ARG A 71 5.70 -8.69 14.65
CA ARG A 71 5.84 -10.12 14.33
C ARG A 71 4.63 -10.67 13.56
N VAL A 72 4.07 -9.87 12.65
CA VAL A 72 2.92 -10.30 11.84
C VAL A 72 3.32 -11.54 11.02
N ALA A 73 2.70 -12.67 11.35
CA ALA A 73 3.03 -13.93 10.72
C ALA A 73 2.79 -13.87 9.21
N LYS A 74 3.81 -14.23 8.42
CA LYS A 74 3.77 -14.25 6.96
C LYS A 74 3.37 -12.89 6.34
N VAL A 75 3.76 -11.77 6.96
CA VAL A 75 3.43 -10.41 6.48
C VAL A 75 3.73 -10.22 5.00
N ASP A 76 4.91 -10.63 4.51
CA ASP A 76 5.27 -10.44 3.10
C ASP A 76 4.40 -11.27 2.15
N LYS A 77 4.08 -12.52 2.50
CA LYS A 77 3.16 -13.35 1.68
C LYS A 77 1.74 -12.80 1.68
N ARG A 78 1.30 -12.22 2.81
CA ARG A 78 0.00 -11.58 2.95
C ARG A 78 -0.08 -10.28 2.15
N GLY A 79 0.97 -9.46 2.20
CA GLY A 79 1.08 -8.23 1.43
C GLY A 79 1.15 -8.49 -0.06
N GLN A 80 1.94 -9.50 -0.49
CA GLN A 80 1.97 -9.94 -1.87
C GLN A 80 0.57 -10.34 -2.35
N TRP A 81 -0.10 -11.24 -1.62
CA TRP A 81 -1.46 -11.66 -1.98
C TRP A 81 -2.44 -10.48 -2.07
N LEU A 82 -2.36 -9.52 -1.14
CA LEU A 82 -3.20 -8.33 -1.14
C LEU A 82 -2.94 -7.43 -2.35
N ASN A 83 -1.67 -7.21 -2.71
CA ASN A 83 -1.30 -6.40 -3.86
C ASN A 83 -1.59 -7.10 -5.20
N ASP A 84 -1.56 -8.44 -5.24
CA ASP A 84 -2.01 -9.20 -6.42
C ASP A 84 -3.53 -9.07 -6.61
N ARG A 85 -4.31 -9.18 -5.51
CA ARG A 85 -5.77 -8.92 -5.53
C ARG A 85 -6.12 -7.48 -5.89
N LEU A 86 -5.29 -6.52 -5.50
CA LEU A 86 -5.43 -5.13 -5.92
C LEU A 86 -5.24 -5.00 -7.44
N GLY A 87 -4.16 -5.59 -7.98
CA GLY A 87 -3.91 -5.60 -9.42
C GLY A 87 -5.05 -6.22 -10.22
N GLU A 88 -5.54 -7.39 -9.80
CA GLU A 88 -6.72 -8.05 -10.41
C GLU A 88 -7.95 -7.11 -10.40
N MET A 89 -8.23 -6.46 -9.27
CA MET A 89 -9.36 -5.52 -9.17
C MET A 89 -9.22 -4.31 -10.10
N LEU A 90 -8.01 -3.77 -10.26
CA LEU A 90 -7.76 -2.63 -11.15
C LEU A 90 -7.94 -3.00 -12.62
N GLU A 91 -7.51 -4.21 -13.01
CA GLU A 91 -7.75 -4.76 -14.35
C GLU A 91 -9.26 -4.96 -14.61
N ASP A 92 -9.97 -5.55 -13.65
CA ASP A 92 -11.43 -5.71 -13.71
C ASP A 92 -12.16 -4.35 -13.77
N PHE A 93 -11.65 -3.33 -13.07
CA PHE A 93 -12.19 -1.97 -13.11
C PHE A 93 -12.00 -1.35 -14.49
N ARG A 94 -10.77 -1.37 -15.01
CA ARG A 94 -10.46 -0.89 -16.35
C ARG A 94 -11.34 -1.55 -17.42
N ALA A 95 -11.46 -2.88 -17.35
CA ALA A 95 -12.29 -3.65 -18.29
C ALA A 95 -13.78 -3.30 -18.18
N SER A 96 -14.30 -3.00 -16.99
CA SER A 96 -15.72 -2.65 -16.83
C SER A 96 -16.10 -1.24 -17.32
N CYS A 97 -15.12 -0.40 -17.66
CA CYS A 97 -15.34 0.99 -18.06
C CYS A 97 -15.39 1.19 -19.59
N GLU A 98 -15.66 0.15 -20.40
CA GLU A 98 -15.49 0.13 -21.87
C GLU A 98 -16.07 1.31 -22.67
N HIS A 99 -17.02 2.08 -22.12
CA HIS A 99 -17.66 3.22 -22.79
C HIS A 99 -16.96 4.57 -22.54
N GLY A 100 -15.96 4.62 -21.66
CA GLY A 100 -15.07 5.77 -21.48
C GLY A 100 -13.63 5.30 -21.49
N ARG A 101 -12.74 5.95 -22.25
CA ARG A 101 -11.30 5.70 -22.10
C ARG A 101 -10.92 6.00 -20.65
N VAL A 102 -10.63 4.97 -19.87
CA VAL A 102 -10.13 5.06 -18.50
C VAL A 102 -8.72 4.50 -18.49
N ASP A 103 -7.80 5.30 -17.98
CA ASP A 103 -6.42 4.90 -17.73
C ASP A 103 -6.23 4.60 -16.24
N VAL A 104 -5.67 3.43 -15.95
CA VAL A 104 -5.49 2.93 -14.59
C VAL A 104 -4.06 2.42 -14.47
N GLY A 105 -3.26 3.10 -13.65
CA GLY A 105 -1.91 2.70 -13.31
C GLY A 105 -1.84 2.08 -11.92
N HIS A 106 -1.16 0.94 -11.80
CA HIS A 106 -0.81 0.33 -10.52
C HIS A 106 0.63 0.71 -10.13
N VAL A 107 0.78 1.52 -9.08
CA VAL A 107 2.09 1.94 -8.57
C VAL A 107 2.64 0.88 -7.62
N ARG A 108 3.63 0.12 -8.09
CA ARG A 108 4.27 -0.97 -7.34
C ARG A 108 5.30 -0.43 -6.33
N GLU A 109 4.82 0.23 -5.27
CA GLU A 109 5.66 0.84 -4.24
C GLU A 109 6.38 -0.17 -3.36
N VAL A 110 5.78 -1.32 -3.06
CA VAL A 110 6.38 -2.31 -2.15
C VAL A 110 7.69 -2.88 -2.71
N PRO A 111 7.78 -3.29 -3.98
CA PRO A 111 9.05 -3.64 -4.60
C PRO A 111 10.09 -2.52 -4.54
N ALA A 112 9.69 -1.27 -4.82
CA ALA A 112 10.59 -0.12 -4.77
C ALA A 112 11.15 0.10 -3.35
N LEU A 113 10.28 0.04 -2.33
CA LEU A 113 10.68 0.13 -0.92
C LEU A 113 11.65 -0.98 -0.53
N ASN A 114 11.37 -2.23 -0.94
CA ASN A 114 12.25 -3.37 -0.68
C ASN A 114 13.63 -3.17 -1.32
N SER A 115 13.70 -2.65 -2.55
CA SER A 115 14.98 -2.32 -3.21
C SER A 115 15.75 -1.25 -2.44
N LEU A 116 15.11 -0.15 -2.07
CA LEU A 116 15.76 0.93 -1.30
C LEU A 116 16.29 0.46 0.06
N ILE A 117 15.57 -0.47 0.70
CA ILE A 117 16.00 -1.08 1.96
C ILE A 117 17.16 -2.07 1.73
N ALA A 118 17.16 -2.82 0.64
CA ALA A 118 18.25 -3.74 0.30
C ALA A 118 19.57 -2.99 0.05
N GLU A 119 19.52 -1.77 -0.49
CA GLU A 119 20.68 -0.88 -0.62
C GLU A 119 21.24 -0.40 0.74
N CYS A 120 20.47 -0.54 1.82
CA CYS A 120 20.89 -0.16 3.15
C CYS A 120 21.57 -1.33 3.87
N ASP A 121 22.91 -1.42 3.77
CA ASP A 121 23.75 -2.45 4.41
C ASP A 121 23.59 -2.64 5.93
N HIS A 122 22.92 -1.71 6.63
CA HIS A 122 22.80 -1.73 8.08
C HIS A 122 21.38 -1.47 8.59
N ARG A 123 20.94 -2.29 9.56
CA ARG A 123 19.65 -2.13 10.26
C ARG A 123 19.44 -0.73 10.86
N SER A 124 20.52 -0.04 11.25
CA SER A 124 20.48 1.32 11.77
C SER A 124 20.15 2.35 10.69
N LYS A 125 20.55 2.12 9.43
CA LYS A 125 20.21 2.97 8.28
C LYS A 125 18.75 2.81 7.88
N VAL A 126 18.21 1.58 7.91
CA VAL A 126 16.78 1.31 7.66
C VAL A 126 15.89 2.07 8.64
N LYS A 127 16.26 2.14 9.93
CA LYS A 127 15.50 2.93 10.92
C LYS A 127 15.46 4.43 10.61
N LYS A 128 16.47 4.97 9.92
CA LYS A 128 16.52 6.38 9.52
C LYS A 128 15.68 6.68 8.26
N MET A 129 15.17 5.65 7.59
CA MET A 129 14.25 5.79 6.46
C MET A 129 12.80 5.99 6.91
N PHE A 130 12.52 5.81 8.20
CA PHE A 130 11.20 6.00 8.79
C PHE A 130 11.28 7.06 9.88
N VAL A 131 10.17 7.76 10.12
CA VAL A 131 10.06 8.69 11.25
C VAL A 131 9.96 7.91 12.58
N SER A 132 9.83 8.61 13.69
CA SER A 132 9.89 8.04 15.04
C SER A 132 8.84 6.95 15.30
N ASP A 133 7.69 6.99 14.63
CA ASP A 133 6.64 5.98 14.72
C ASP A 133 6.99 4.64 14.03
N ARG A 134 8.08 4.60 13.27
CA ARG A 134 8.58 3.40 12.56
C ARG A 134 7.60 2.81 11.54
N PHE A 135 6.61 3.60 11.15
CA PHE A 135 5.60 3.25 10.15
C PHE A 135 5.71 4.17 8.94
N HIS A 136 5.72 5.49 9.15
CA HIS A 136 5.76 6.45 8.06
C HIS A 136 7.19 6.65 7.54
N PRO A 137 7.41 6.61 6.21
CA PRO A 137 8.70 6.98 5.63
C PRO A 137 9.08 8.44 5.94
N THR A 138 10.37 8.74 5.96
CA THR A 138 10.85 10.14 5.96
C THR A 138 10.61 10.81 4.62
N ASP A 139 10.62 12.15 4.58
CA ASP A 139 10.50 12.93 3.33
C ASP A 139 11.53 12.48 2.27
N GLU A 140 12.76 12.22 2.69
CA GLU A 140 13.81 11.70 1.81
C GLU A 140 13.46 10.31 1.26
N THR A 141 12.87 9.44 2.08
CA THR A 141 12.43 8.12 1.64
C THR A 141 11.24 8.22 0.68
N HIS A 142 10.29 9.11 0.95
CA HIS A 142 9.21 9.43 0.01
C HIS A 142 9.75 9.94 -1.33
N ARG A 143 10.73 10.85 -1.31
CA ARG A 143 11.37 11.37 -2.53
C ARG A 143 12.02 10.25 -3.34
N ARG A 144 12.76 9.36 -2.70
CA ARG A 144 13.42 8.21 -3.36
C ARG A 144 12.40 7.20 -3.90
N LEU A 145 11.31 6.93 -3.16
CA LEU A 145 10.22 6.09 -3.63
C LEU A 145 9.55 6.67 -4.88
N ALA A 146 9.19 7.96 -4.85
CA ALA A 146 8.59 8.66 -5.97
C ALA A 146 9.48 8.58 -7.23
N GLN A 147 10.79 8.78 -7.08
CA GLN A 147 11.75 8.64 -8.18
C GLN A 147 11.82 7.20 -8.74
N ALA A 148 11.79 6.20 -7.85
CA ALA A 148 11.85 4.79 -8.24
C ALA A 148 10.59 4.31 -8.98
N VAL A 149 9.44 4.93 -8.71
CA VAL A 149 8.15 4.56 -9.34
C VAL A 149 7.76 5.45 -10.52
N ALA A 150 8.17 6.72 -10.55
CA ALA A 150 7.83 7.67 -11.62
C ALA A 150 8.31 7.21 -13.01
N SER A 151 9.38 6.41 -13.07
CA SER A 151 9.89 5.82 -14.31
C SER A 151 9.13 4.58 -14.78
N LYS A 152 8.14 4.10 -14.01
CA LYS A 152 7.49 2.79 -14.18
C LYS A 152 5.97 2.84 -14.20
N VAL A 153 5.37 4.03 -14.21
CA VAL A 153 3.92 4.18 -14.36
C VAL A 153 3.62 4.37 -15.84
N PRO A 154 3.17 3.33 -16.57
CA PRO A 154 2.68 3.54 -17.92
C PRO A 154 1.36 4.31 -17.82
N ILE A 155 1.38 5.60 -18.15
CA ILE A 155 0.18 6.35 -18.53
C ILE A 155 0.01 6.04 -20.02
N VAL A 156 -0.90 5.14 -20.36
CA VAL A 156 -1.14 4.78 -21.76
C VAL A 156 -2.25 5.69 -22.27
N GLY A 157 -1.85 6.76 -22.97
CA GLY A 157 -2.75 7.71 -23.64
C GLY A 157 -3.44 7.17 -24.88
#